data_AF-A0A251NTZ7-F1
#
_entry.id   AF-A0A251NTZ7-F1
#
_cell.length_a   1.000
_cell.length_b   1.000
_cell.length_c   1.000
_cell.angle_alpha   90.00
_cell.angle_beta   90.00
_cell.angle_gamma   90.00
#
_symmetry.space_group_name_H-M   'P 1'
#
loop_
_entity.id
_entity.type
_entity.pdbx_description
1 polymer ?
#
loop_
_entity_poly.entity_id
_entity_poly.type
_entity_poly.pdbx_seq_one_letter_code
_entity_poly.pdbx_strand_id
1 'polypeptide(L)'
;MLILFIVMTCGDGGTLTAAYPTHSISIFISLVTIWNYLGRVTSGFSSEVLLKKYKFPCPLLLTLVLLLSCVGHLLIAFGIPNCLYFASVIIGFCSGAQWPLFFAIVSEIFGLKYCSTLINVGGAASPIGAYLLNVKMADNLYDAEALKQLEALGRVRKAGEDLTCEGVNCYKLAFIIMAAVALFGSLV
;
A
#
# COMPACT_ATOMS: atom_id res chain seq x y z
N MET A 1 -15.79 10.91 -6.82
CA MET A 1 -14.78 10.40 -7.78
C MET A 1 -13.38 10.86 -7.42
N LEU A 2 -13.11 12.17 -7.36
CA LEU A 2 -11.78 12.70 -7.02
C LEU A 2 -11.26 12.23 -5.64
N ILE A 3 -12.13 12.17 -4.63
CA ILE A 3 -11.80 11.64 -3.29
C ILE A 3 -11.42 10.15 -3.36
N LEU A 4 -12.22 9.31 -4.01
CA LEU A 4 -11.94 7.88 -4.16
C LEU A 4 -10.65 7.61 -4.97
N PHE A 5 -10.35 8.48 -5.93
CA PHE A 5 -9.11 8.45 -6.69
C PHE A 5 -7.89 8.67 -5.79
N ILE A 6 -7.95 9.66 -4.89
CA ILE A 6 -6.92 9.95 -3.89
C ILE A 6 -6.78 8.79 -2.89
N VAL A 7 -7.88 8.17 -2.49
CA VAL A 7 -7.86 7.04 -1.56
C VAL A 7 -7.23 5.79 -2.20
N MET A 8 -7.51 5.52 -3.48
CA MET A 8 -6.90 4.40 -4.22
C MET A 8 -5.41 4.60 -4.49
N THR A 9 -4.99 5.80 -4.92
CA THR A 9 -3.55 6.09 -5.13
C THR A 9 -2.75 5.90 -3.84
N CYS A 10 -3.39 6.21 -2.72
CA CYS A 10 -2.78 6.16 -1.41
C CYS A 10 -2.63 4.74 -0.84
N GLY A 11 -3.53 3.82 -1.17
CA GLY A 11 -3.52 2.46 -0.59
C GLY A 11 -2.76 1.42 -1.41
N ASP A 12 -2.78 1.51 -2.75
CA ASP A 12 -2.04 0.59 -3.64
C ASP A 12 -0.57 1.01 -3.85
N GLY A 13 -0.18 2.21 -3.42
CA GLY A 13 1.19 2.70 -3.56
C GLY A 13 2.22 2.05 -2.63
N GLY A 14 1.81 1.24 -1.65
CA GLY A 14 2.67 0.75 -0.55
C GLY A 14 3.43 -0.56 -0.78
N THR A 15 3.19 -1.27 -1.88
CA THR A 15 3.90 -2.53 -2.18
C THR A 15 5.28 -2.25 -2.76
N LEU A 16 6.20 -1.84 -1.89
CA LEU A 16 7.62 -1.70 -2.20
C LEU A 16 8.28 -3.08 -2.23
N THR A 17 8.77 -3.49 -3.40
CA THR A 17 9.68 -4.63 -3.53
C THR A 17 11.09 -4.18 -3.17
N ALA A 18 11.40 -4.09 -1.88
CA ALA A 18 12.77 -3.86 -1.43
C ALA A 18 13.66 -5.06 -1.81
N ALA A 19 14.85 -4.79 -2.34
CA ALA A 19 15.82 -5.78 -2.79
C ALA A 19 16.44 -6.54 -1.61
N TYR A 20 15.74 -7.57 -1.13
CA TYR A 20 16.19 -8.52 -0.11
C TYR A 20 16.71 -9.83 -0.75
N PRO A 21 17.35 -10.74 0.02
CA PRO A 21 17.74 -12.05 -0.50
C PRO A 21 16.55 -12.79 -1.13
N THR A 22 16.76 -13.35 -2.33
CA THR A 22 15.70 -13.90 -3.21
C THR A 22 14.78 -14.92 -2.53
N HIS A 23 15.30 -15.71 -1.60
CA HIS A 23 14.51 -16.72 -0.86
C HIS A 23 13.46 -16.08 0.07
N SER A 24 13.80 -14.97 0.74
CA SER A 24 12.91 -14.26 1.65
C SER A 24 11.86 -13.45 0.90
N ILE A 25 12.20 -12.94 -0.28
CA ILE A 25 11.27 -12.23 -1.17
C ILE A 25 10.13 -13.15 -1.63
N SER A 26 10.44 -14.36 -2.08
CA SER A 26 9.42 -15.28 -2.60
C SER A 26 8.38 -15.67 -1.53
N ILE A 27 8.82 -15.86 -0.29
CA ILE A 27 7.91 -16.13 0.85
C ILE A 27 7.04 -14.91 1.12
N PHE A 28 7.62 -13.71 1.10
CA PHE A 28 6.89 -12.46 1.30
C PHE A 28 5.84 -12.22 0.21
N ILE A 29 6.20 -12.37 -1.07
CA ILE A 29 5.26 -12.23 -2.20
C ILE A 29 4.12 -13.24 -2.08
N SER A 30 4.43 -14.48 -1.71
CA SER A 30 3.42 -15.52 -1.51
C SER A 30 2.45 -15.17 -0.38
N LEU A 31 2.96 -14.69 0.76
CA LEU A 31 2.14 -14.24 1.89
C LEU A 31 1.22 -13.08 1.50
N VAL A 32 1.78 -12.04 0.87
CA VAL A 32 0.99 -10.88 0.40
C VAL A 32 -0.13 -11.35 -0.54
N THR A 33 0.16 -12.29 -1.45
CA THR A 33 -0.84 -12.82 -2.39
C THR A 33 -1.98 -13.57 -1.68
N ILE A 34 -1.65 -14.44 -0.72
CA ILE A 34 -2.63 -15.19 0.08
C ILE A 34 -3.53 -14.23 0.86
N TRP A 35 -2.94 -13.26 1.56
CA TRP A 35 -3.68 -12.29 2.34
C TRP A 35 -4.46 -11.30 1.47
N ASN A 36 -3.97 -10.98 0.27
CA ASN A 36 -4.71 -10.19 -0.71
C ASN A 36 -5.99 -10.90 -1.16
N TYR A 37 -5.89 -12.18 -1.50
CA TYR A 37 -7.06 -12.99 -1.83
C TYR A 37 -8.05 -13.03 -0.65
N LEU A 38 -7.56 -13.27 0.57
CA LEU A 38 -8.41 -13.31 1.76
C LEU A 38 -9.06 -11.95 2.05
N GLY A 39 -8.34 -10.84 1.85
CA GLY A 39 -8.88 -9.47 1.96
C GLY A 39 -9.99 -9.20 0.95
N ARG A 40 -9.85 -9.67 -0.30
CA ARG A 40 -10.89 -9.55 -1.33
C ARG A 40 -12.15 -10.32 -0.95
N VAL A 41 -11.99 -11.56 -0.52
CA VAL A 41 -13.10 -12.42 -0.12
C VAL A 41 -13.82 -11.84 1.10
N THR A 42 -13.07 -11.54 2.16
CA THR A 42 -13.64 -11.04 3.42
C THR A 42 -14.33 -9.70 3.24
N SER A 43 -13.76 -8.75 2.52
CA SER A 43 -14.40 -7.44 2.26
C SER A 43 -15.65 -7.57 1.38
N GLY A 44 -15.64 -8.45 0.38
CA GLY A 44 -16.81 -8.73 -0.45
C GLY A 44 -17.99 -9.28 0.36
N PHE A 45 -17.77 -10.34 1.13
CA PHE A 45 -18.82 -10.94 1.96
C PHE A 45 -19.22 -10.03 3.14
N SER A 46 -18.25 -9.38 3.78
CA SER A 46 -18.52 -8.50 4.92
C SER A 46 -19.30 -7.26 4.48
N SER A 47 -19.03 -6.72 3.28
CA SER A 47 -19.80 -5.60 2.71
C SER A 47 -21.29 -5.95 2.65
N GLU A 48 -21.65 -7.09 2.05
CA GLU A 48 -23.06 -7.49 1.93
C GLU A 48 -23.71 -7.80 3.29
N VAL A 49 -23.00 -8.50 4.18
CA VAL A 49 -23.52 -8.89 5.50
C VAL A 49 -23.67 -7.67 6.41
N LEU A 50 -22.72 -6.74 6.41
CA LEU A 50 -22.77 -5.52 7.22
C LEU A 50 -23.83 -4.53 6.70
N LEU A 51 -24.03 -4.45 5.39
CA LEU A 51 -25.09 -3.62 4.81
C LEU A 51 -26.47 -4.16 5.19
N LYS A 52 -26.65 -5.49 5.11
CA LYS A 52 -27.93 -6.16 5.37
C LYS A 52 -28.27 -6.26 6.86
N LYS A 53 -27.27 -6.37 7.75
CA LYS A 53 -27.47 -6.61 9.19
C LYS A 53 -27.26 -5.35 10.05
N TYR A 54 -26.36 -4.44 9.66
CA TYR A 54 -25.96 -3.29 10.48
C TYR A 54 -26.14 -1.92 9.79
N LYS A 55 -26.63 -1.88 8.53
CA LYS A 55 -26.67 -0.65 7.70
C LYS A 55 -25.34 0.10 7.70
N PHE A 56 -24.24 -0.63 7.81
CA PHE A 56 -22.93 -0.01 7.92
C PHE A 56 -22.49 0.49 6.53
N PRO A 57 -22.20 1.78 6.35
CA PRO A 57 -21.84 2.33 5.05
C PRO A 57 -20.45 1.83 4.64
N CYS A 58 -20.31 1.36 3.39
CA CYS A 58 -19.04 0.88 2.81
C CYS A 58 -17.85 1.85 3.01
N PRO A 59 -18.04 3.19 2.95
CA PRO A 59 -16.98 4.15 3.29
C PRO A 59 -16.36 3.98 4.67
N LEU A 60 -17.13 3.62 5.70
CA LEU A 60 -16.58 3.40 7.05
C LEU A 60 -15.73 2.12 7.13
N LEU A 61 -16.05 1.11 6.31
CA LEU A 61 -15.21 -0.08 6.22
C LEU A 61 -13.89 0.25 5.50
N LEU A 62 -13.93 1.14 4.50
CA LEU A 62 -12.74 1.65 3.82
C LEU A 62 -11.83 2.45 4.76
N THR A 63 -12.38 3.32 5.61
CA THR A 63 -11.57 4.07 6.59
C THR A 63 -10.90 3.14 7.59
N LEU A 64 -11.58 2.09 8.06
CA LEU A 64 -10.98 1.07 8.94
C LEU A 64 -9.83 0.32 8.27
N VAL A 65 -9.99 -0.04 6.98
CA VAL A 65 -8.94 -0.70 6.19
C VAL A 65 -7.72 0.23 6.00
N LEU A 66 -7.93 1.52 5.73
CA LEU A 66 -6.84 2.50 5.60
C LEU A 66 -6.09 2.72 6.92
N LEU A 67 -6.80 2.79 8.05
CA LEU A 67 -6.18 2.88 9.37
C LEU A 67 -5.34 1.64 9.68
N LEU A 68 -5.86 0.45 9.35
CA LEU A 68 -5.12 -0.79 9.51
C LEU A 68 -3.87 -0.84 8.61
N SER A 69 -3.97 -0.33 7.38
CA SER A 69 -2.84 -0.17 6.47
C SER A 69 -1.77 0.75 7.05
N CYS A 70 -2.16 1.85 7.69
CA CYS A 70 -1.23 2.77 8.37
C CYS A 70 -0.39 2.03 9.44
N VAL A 71 -1.03 1.19 10.25
CA VAL A 71 -0.32 0.34 11.24
C VAL A 71 0.70 -0.57 10.55
N GLY A 72 0.35 -1.17 9.42
CA GLY A 72 1.26 -2.00 8.62
C GLY A 72 2.52 -1.25 8.16
N HIS A 73 2.35 -0.03 7.65
CA HIS A 73 3.46 0.82 7.20
C HIS A 73 4.35 1.28 8.37
N LEU A 74 3.74 1.68 9.50
CA LEU A 74 4.47 2.05 10.72
C LEU A 74 5.28 0.86 11.27
N LEU A 75 4.74 -0.37 11.20
CA LEU A 75 5.42 -1.56 11.68
C LEU A 75 6.75 -1.79 10.94
N ILE A 76 6.78 -1.53 9.62
CA ILE A 76 8.00 -1.62 8.81
C ILE A 76 8.97 -0.51 9.19
N ALA A 77 8.47 0.71 9.40
CA ALA A 77 9.31 1.87 9.78
C ALA A 77 10.02 1.68 11.13
N PHE A 78 9.44 0.93 12.07
CA PHE A 78 10.05 0.64 13.37
C PHE A 78 11.06 -0.51 13.37
N GLY A 79 11.09 -1.34 12.31
CA GLY A 79 12.17 -2.32 12.13
C GLY A 79 12.26 -3.41 13.20
N ILE A 80 11.15 -3.77 13.84
CA ILE A 80 11.11 -4.82 14.89
C ILE A 80 11.46 -6.19 14.25
N PRO A 81 12.17 -7.12 14.93
CA PRO A 81 12.35 -8.47 14.42
C PRO A 81 11.01 -9.12 14.05
N ASN A 82 10.95 -9.79 12.90
CA ASN A 82 9.73 -10.35 12.27
C ASN A 82 8.66 -9.33 11.83
N CYS A 83 8.92 -8.01 11.89
CA CYS A 83 7.95 -7.00 11.44
C CYS A 83 7.51 -7.18 9.98
N LEU A 84 8.41 -7.64 9.10
CA LEU A 84 8.13 -7.90 7.69
C LEU A 84 7.01 -8.93 7.50
N TYR A 85 6.97 -9.99 8.32
CA TYR A 85 5.94 -11.01 8.25
C TYR A 85 4.57 -10.44 8.62
N PHE A 86 4.48 -9.79 9.79
CA PHE A 86 3.23 -9.17 10.25
C PHE A 86 2.77 -8.03 9.33
N ALA A 87 3.70 -7.21 8.85
CA ALA A 87 3.38 -6.15 7.90
C ALA A 87 2.88 -6.70 6.56
N SER A 88 3.46 -7.79 6.05
CA SER A 88 2.99 -8.44 4.82
C SER A 88 1.54 -8.92 4.91
N VAL A 89 1.17 -9.47 6.08
CA VAL A 89 -0.18 -9.96 6.37
C VAL A 89 -1.17 -8.79 6.38
N ILE A 90 -0.82 -7.74 7.12
CA ILE A 90 -1.67 -6.55 7.29
C ILE A 90 -1.84 -5.81 5.97
N ILE A 91 -0.74 -5.47 5.30
CA ILE A 91 -0.75 -4.71 4.04
C ILE A 91 -1.43 -5.54 2.94
N GLY A 92 -1.09 -6.83 2.82
CA GLY A 92 -1.71 -7.73 1.84
C GLY A 92 -3.23 -7.80 2.00
N PHE A 93 -3.70 -7.96 3.24
CA PHE A 93 -5.14 -7.95 3.54
C PHE A 93 -5.80 -6.62 3.19
N CYS A 94 -5.18 -5.49 3.56
CA CYS A 94 -5.74 -4.17 3.32
C CYS A 94 -5.84 -3.84 1.82
N SER A 95 -4.78 -4.08 1.06
CA SER A 95 -4.78 -3.89 -0.41
C SER A 95 -5.79 -4.82 -1.10
N GLY A 96 -6.00 -6.03 -0.57
CA GLY A 96 -7.02 -6.95 -1.04
C GLY A 96 -8.44 -6.42 -0.83
N ALA A 97 -8.70 -5.83 0.34
CA ALA A 97 -10.01 -5.31 0.71
C ALA A 97 -10.41 -4.02 -0.04
N GLN A 98 -9.43 -3.27 -0.53
CA GLN A 98 -9.65 -1.94 -1.09
C GLN A 98 -10.42 -1.94 -2.41
N TRP A 99 -10.16 -2.93 -3.28
CA TRP A 99 -10.83 -3.04 -4.59
C TRP A 99 -12.32 -3.37 -4.50
N PRO A 100 -12.75 -4.41 -3.74
CA PRO A 100 -14.17 -4.68 -3.55
C PRO A 100 -14.92 -3.51 -2.91
N LEU A 101 -14.29 -2.86 -1.91
CA LEU A 101 -14.85 -1.67 -1.27
C LEU A 101 -15.04 -0.51 -2.24
N PHE A 102 -14.06 -0.26 -3.10
CA PHE A 102 -14.17 0.76 -4.13
C PHE A 102 -15.33 0.48 -5.08
N PHE A 103 -15.48 -0.75 -5.59
CA PHE A 103 -16.61 -1.12 -6.45
C PHE A 103 -17.96 -0.94 -5.77
N ALA A 104 -18.07 -1.34 -4.50
CA ALA A 104 -19.26 -1.14 -3.70
C ALA A 104 -19.61 0.36 -3.60
N ILE A 105 -18.65 1.20 -3.21
CA ILE A 105 -18.87 2.64 -3.03
C ILE A 105 -19.22 3.34 -4.36
N VAL A 106 -18.57 2.98 -5.47
CA VAL A 106 -18.91 3.54 -6.79
C VAL A 106 -20.34 3.20 -7.17
N SER A 107 -20.75 1.94 -6.97
CA SER A 107 -22.11 1.50 -7.28
C SER A 107 -23.18 2.14 -6.39
N GLU A 108 -22.87 2.40 -5.11
CA GLU A 108 -23.77 3.01 -4.13
C GLU A 108 -23.95 4.51 -4.36
N ILE A 109 -22.87 5.25 -4.68
CA ILE A 109 -22.91 6.72 -4.83
C ILE A 109 -23.37 7.13 -6.23
N PHE A 110 -22.85 6.50 -7.29
CA PHE A 110 -23.07 6.94 -8.67
C PHE A 110 -24.12 6.11 -9.42
N GLY A 111 -24.57 5.01 -8.81
CA GLY A 111 -25.53 4.09 -9.41
C GLY A 111 -24.93 3.27 -10.56
N LEU A 112 -25.75 2.40 -11.15
CA LEU A 112 -25.30 1.41 -12.15
C LEU A 112 -25.10 1.97 -13.56
N LYS A 113 -25.63 3.17 -13.86
CA LYS A 113 -25.73 3.68 -15.24
C LYS A 113 -24.37 3.96 -15.91
N TYR A 114 -23.37 4.40 -15.15
CA TYR A 114 -22.00 4.66 -15.65
C TYR A 114 -20.92 3.95 -14.83
N CYS A 115 -21.30 2.90 -14.09
CA CYS A 115 -20.44 2.23 -13.12
C CYS A 115 -19.13 1.72 -13.76
N SER A 116 -19.21 1.07 -14.93
CA SER A 116 -18.03 0.55 -15.63
C SER A 116 -17.04 1.64 -16.04
N THR A 117 -17.53 2.80 -16.50
CA THR A 117 -16.65 3.92 -16.88
C THR A 117 -15.97 4.51 -15.64
N LEU A 118 -16.74 4.72 -14.57
CA LEU A 118 -16.22 5.26 -13.30
C LEU A 118 -15.19 4.33 -12.66
N ILE A 119 -15.43 3.02 -12.73
CA ILE A 119 -14.51 2.00 -12.23
C ILE A 119 -13.20 2.01 -13.03
N ASN A 120 -13.25 2.09 -14.36
CA ASN A 120 -12.02 2.14 -15.17
C ASN A 120 -11.23 3.42 -14.95
N VAL A 121 -11.91 4.57 -14.85
CA VAL A 121 -11.27 5.86 -14.55
C VAL A 121 -10.64 5.86 -13.16
N GLY A 122 -11.34 5.31 -12.15
CA GLY A 122 -10.79 5.15 -10.81
C GLY A 122 -9.67 4.11 -10.74
N GLY A 123 -9.74 3.05 -11.54
CA GLY A 123 -8.68 2.04 -11.62
C GLY A 123 -7.37 2.58 -12.21
N ALA A 124 -7.44 3.63 -13.05
CA ALA A 124 -6.25 4.34 -13.51
C ALA A 124 -5.53 5.10 -12.38
N ALA A 125 -6.18 5.32 -11.23
CA ALA A 125 -5.57 5.93 -10.05
C ALA A 125 -4.45 5.05 -9.48
N SER A 126 -4.65 3.73 -9.41
CA SER A 126 -3.66 2.80 -8.86
C SER A 126 -2.28 2.89 -9.54
N PRO A 127 -2.14 2.79 -10.88
CA PRO A 127 -0.83 2.92 -11.53
C PRO A 127 -0.23 4.32 -11.41
N ILE A 128 -1.06 5.38 -11.39
CA ILE A 128 -0.58 6.76 -11.21
C ILE A 128 -0.01 6.95 -9.78
N GLY A 129 -0.73 6.45 -8.77
CA GLY A 129 -0.29 6.47 -7.37
C GLY A 129 0.98 5.67 -7.17
N ALA A 130 1.04 4.45 -7.70
CA ALA A 130 2.22 3.59 -7.63
C ALA A 130 3.44 4.25 -8.29
N TYR A 131 3.28 4.89 -9.44
CA TYR A 131 4.38 5.59 -10.11
C TYR A 131 4.89 6.79 -9.29
N LEU A 132 3.99 7.63 -8.77
CA LEU A 132 4.39 8.80 -8.00
C LEU A 132 5.04 8.43 -6.66
N LEU A 133 4.46 7.47 -5.94
CA LEU A 133 4.89 7.13 -4.58
C LEU A 133 6.07 6.15 -4.56
N ASN A 134 6.09 5.14 -5.44
CA ASN A 134 7.22 4.21 -5.49
C ASN A 134 8.36 4.77 -6.34
N VAL A 135 8.12 5.00 -7.63
CA VAL A 135 9.20 5.34 -8.58
C VAL A 135 9.75 6.74 -8.32
N LYS A 136 8.88 7.72 -8.08
CA LYS A 136 9.34 9.11 -7.96
C LYS A 136 9.71 9.52 -6.55
N MET A 137 9.09 8.93 -5.54
CA MET A 137 9.34 9.30 -4.14
C MET A 137 10.23 8.30 -3.42
N ALA A 138 9.84 7.02 -3.37
CA ALA A 138 10.59 6.01 -2.63
C ALA A 138 11.98 5.76 -3.22
N ASP A 139 12.12 5.63 -4.54
CA ASP A 139 13.42 5.39 -5.18
C ASP A 139 14.37 6.58 -4.97
N ASN A 140 13.88 7.82 -5.12
CA ASN A 140 14.71 9.02 -4.88
C ASN A 140 15.16 9.14 -3.42
N LEU A 141 14.30 8.77 -2.46
CA LEU A 141 14.64 8.75 -1.04
C LEU A 141 15.65 7.65 -0.70
N TYR A 142 15.47 6.48 -1.31
CA TYR A 142 16.39 5.37 -1.19
C TYR A 142 17.77 5.74 -1.76
N ASP A 143 17.82 6.33 -2.95
CA ASP A 143 19.06 6.75 -3.59
C ASP A 143 19.79 7.80 -2.77
N ALA A 144 19.06 8.77 -2.21
CA ALA A 144 19.64 9.79 -1.34
C ALA A 144 20.25 9.19 -0.06
N GLU A 145 19.61 8.19 0.54
CA GLU A 145 20.13 7.54 1.75
C GLU A 145 21.27 6.55 1.45
N ALA A 146 21.19 5.84 0.32
CA ALA A 146 22.25 4.96 -0.16
C ALA A 146 23.54 5.73 -0.44
N LEU A 147 23.45 6.93 -1.01
CA LEU A 147 24.61 7.81 -1.22
C LEU A 147 25.24 8.25 0.11
N LYS A 148 24.44 8.59 1.13
CA LYS A 148 24.97 8.92 2.47
C LYS A 148 25.67 7.73 3.12
N GLN A 149 25.11 6.52 3.00
CA GLN A 149 25.76 5.31 3.52
C GLN A 149 27.09 5.03 2.81
N LEU A 150 27.14 5.20 1.48
CA LEU A 150 28.36 5.06 0.69
C LEU A 150 29.44 6.06 1.10
N GLU A 151 29.08 7.33 1.31
CA GLU A 151 29.99 8.37 1.78
C GLU A 151 30.49 8.08 3.20
N ALA A 152 29.61 7.66 4.10
CA ALA A 152 29.97 7.28 5.48
C ALA A 152 30.90 6.05 5.54
N LEU A 153 30.77 5.12 4.59
CA LEU A 153 31.64 3.96 4.42
C LEU A 153 32.94 4.28 3.66
N GLY A 154 33.11 5.51 3.17
CA GLY A 154 34.26 5.92 2.37
C GLY A 154 34.39 5.20 1.02
N ARG A 155 33.30 4.60 0.51
CA ARG A 155 33.27 3.89 -0.77
C ARG A 155 32.82 4.82 -1.89
N VAL A 156 33.61 4.90 -2.95
CA VAL A 156 33.22 5.57 -4.21
C VAL A 156 32.48 4.56 -5.08
N ARG A 157 31.27 4.90 -5.51
CA ARG A 157 30.49 4.07 -6.46
C ARG A 157 31.32 3.82 -7.72
N LYS A 158 31.63 2.57 -8.03
CA LYS A 158 32.27 2.22 -9.30
C LYS A 158 31.22 2.24 -10.42
N ALA A 159 31.63 2.67 -11.61
CA ALA A 159 30.77 2.64 -12.79
C ALA A 159 30.33 1.19 -13.08
N GLY A 160 29.02 0.93 -13.04
CA GLY A 160 28.44 -0.40 -13.22
C GLY A 160 28.02 -1.12 -11.93
N GLU A 161 28.25 -0.54 -10.75
CA GLU A 161 27.70 -1.07 -9.49
C GLU A 161 26.32 -0.48 -9.17
N ASP A 162 25.41 -1.37 -8.77
CA ASP A 162 24.08 -1.01 -8.27
C ASP A 162 24.20 -0.27 -6.93
N LEU A 163 23.34 0.73 -6.75
CA LEU A 163 23.29 1.51 -5.53
C LEU A 163 22.52 0.70 -4.47
N THR A 164 23.25 0.08 -3.54
CA THR A 164 22.64 -0.72 -2.48
C THR A 164 22.68 0.01 -1.15
N CYS A 165 21.53 0.05 -0.47
CA CYS A 165 21.39 0.55 0.89
C CYS A 165 20.96 -0.61 1.77
N GLU A 166 21.66 -0.79 2.89
CA GLU A 166 21.36 -1.87 3.83
C GLU A 166 20.71 -1.33 5.12
N GLY A 167 19.67 -2.04 5.54
CA GLY A 167 18.98 -1.79 6.80
C GLY A 167 17.66 -1.04 6.68
N VAL A 168 16.95 -0.97 7.82
CA VAL A 168 15.59 -0.41 7.91
C VAL A 168 15.57 1.09 7.58
N ASN A 169 16.67 1.81 7.85
CA ASN A 169 16.76 3.25 7.64
C ASN A 169 16.62 3.66 6.18
N CYS A 170 16.95 2.79 5.22
CA CYS A 170 16.88 3.07 3.78
C CYS A 170 15.46 3.41 3.30
N TYR A 171 14.45 2.70 3.81
CA TYR A 171 13.04 2.91 3.44
C TYR A 171 12.19 3.51 4.55
N LYS A 172 12.75 3.71 5.75
CA LYS A 172 12.01 4.21 6.92
C LYS A 172 11.24 5.49 6.62
N LEU A 173 11.88 6.47 5.97
CA LEU A 173 11.26 7.75 5.66
C LEU A 173 10.16 7.60 4.60
N ALA A 174 10.36 6.73 3.60
CA ALA A 174 9.33 6.40 2.62
C ALA A 174 8.10 5.77 3.29
N PHE A 175 8.29 4.78 4.17
CA PHE A 175 7.18 4.14 4.89
C PHE A 175 6.44 5.09 5.85
N ILE A 176 7.14 6.04 6.49
CA ILE A 176 6.51 7.08 7.31
C ILE A 176 5.63 7.99 6.45
N ILE A 177 6.12 8.42 5.29
CA ILE A 177 5.33 9.23 4.38
C ILE A 177 4.12 8.45 3.88
N MET A 178 4.30 7.18 3.47
CA MET A 178 3.19 6.31 3.06
C MET A 178 2.13 6.15 4.16
N ALA A 179 2.55 6.01 5.42
CA ALA A 179 1.64 5.99 6.56
C ALA A 179 0.89 7.33 6.73
N ALA A 180 1.57 8.47 6.54
CA ALA A 180 0.96 9.79 6.62
C ALA A 180 -0.06 10.01 5.49
N VAL A 181 0.26 9.61 4.25
CA VAL A 181 -0.69 9.68 3.13
C VAL A 181 -1.87 8.77 3.42
N ALA A 182 -1.66 7.53 3.90
CA ALA A 182 -2.74 6.58 4.23
C ALA A 182 -3.67 7.11 5.33
N LEU A 183 -3.09 7.76 6.34
CA LEU A 183 -3.85 8.41 7.40
C LEU A 183 -4.66 9.59 6.85
N PHE A 184 -4.08 10.41 5.97
CA PHE A 184 -4.83 11.46 5.29
C PHE A 184 -5.99 10.88 4.46
N GLY A 185 -5.75 9.80 3.70
CA GLY A 185 -6.78 9.09 2.96
C GLY A 185 -7.89 8.51 3.84
N SER A 186 -7.60 8.17 5.11
CA SER A 186 -8.62 7.70 6.06
C SER A 186 -9.50 8.82 6.63
N LEU A 187 -9.05 10.08 6.56
CA LEU A 187 -9.74 11.25 7.11
C LEU A 187 -10.65 11.95 6.09
N VAL A 188 -10.47 11.69 4.80
CA VAL A 188 -11.20 12.29 3.67
C VAL A 188 -12.34 11.38 3.21
#